data_AF-A0A2H6NIL1-F1
#
_entry.id   AF-A0A2H6NIL1-F1
#
_cell.length_a   1.000
_cell.length_b   1.000
_cell.length_c   1.000
_cell.angle_alpha   90.00
_cell.angle_beta   90.00
_cell.angle_gamma   90.00
#
_symmetry.space_group_name_H-M   'P 1'
#
loop_
_entity.id
_entity.type
_entity.pdbx_description
1 polymer ?
#
loop_
_entity_poly.entity_id
_entity_poly.type
_entity_poly.pdbx_seq_one_letter_code
_entity_poly.pdbx_strand_id
1 'polypeptide(L)'
;KEYVDTLLGPYIMNVTSSTKLCSKILCSKNGRCVRQKNHPEAFLHLNSASFTIKKRNVAPGFILIGQMSVKDQIKMAQEFTCQCYDGWKGLHCENKSIHNEVFSPQFHDI
;
A
#
# COMPACT_ATOMS: atom_id res chain seq x y z
N LYS A 1 -25.95 3.85 -8.78
CA LYS A 1 -25.47 4.85 -7.78
C LYS A 1 -25.36 4.25 -6.39
N GLU A 2 -26.41 3.58 -5.88
CA GLU A 2 -26.42 2.93 -4.56
C GLU A 2 -25.25 1.97 -4.34
N TYR A 3 -24.98 1.05 -5.28
CA TYR A 3 -23.85 0.11 -5.20
C TYR A 3 -22.48 0.79 -4.94
N VAL A 4 -22.25 1.95 -5.55
CA VAL A 4 -21.03 2.74 -5.35
C VAL A 4 -21.01 3.37 -3.96
N ASP A 5 -22.15 3.85 -3.48
CA ASP A 5 -22.27 4.57 -2.23
C ASP A 5 -22.23 3.66 -1.00
N THR A 6 -22.70 2.41 -1.12
CA THR A 6 -22.88 1.50 0.02
C THR A 6 -21.84 0.38 0.08
N LEU A 7 -21.38 -0.13 -1.05
CA LEU A 7 -20.51 -1.32 -1.10
C LEU A 7 -19.17 -1.04 -1.76
N LEU A 8 -19.17 -0.66 -3.04
CA LEU A 8 -17.94 -0.54 -3.81
C LEU A 8 -17.07 0.62 -3.30
N GLY A 9 -17.64 1.80 -3.07
CA GLY A 9 -16.88 2.97 -2.60
C GLY A 9 -16.18 2.74 -1.25
N PRO A 10 -16.88 2.27 -0.21
CA PRO A 10 -16.25 1.90 1.05
C PRO A 10 -15.19 0.82 0.90
N TYR A 11 -15.41 -0.18 0.05
CA TYR A 11 -14.42 -1.24 -0.18
C TYR A 11 -13.15 -0.73 -0.87
N ILE A 12 -13.27 0.13 -1.90
CA ILE A 12 -12.13 0.77 -2.55
C ILE A 12 -11.36 1.62 -1.53
N MET A 13 -12.05 2.40 -0.70
CA MET A 13 -11.42 3.17 0.37
C MET A 13 -10.66 2.29 1.37
N ASN A 14 -11.23 1.13 1.72
CA ASN A 14 -10.60 0.15 2.59
C ASN A 14 -9.28 -0.35 1.98
N VAL A 15 -9.32 -0.94 0.79
CA VAL A 15 -8.14 -1.54 0.15
C VAL A 15 -7.07 -0.49 -0.19
N THR A 16 -7.46 0.63 -0.80
CA THR A 16 -6.50 1.67 -1.21
C THR A 16 -5.82 2.32 0.00
N SER A 17 -6.57 2.58 1.08
CA SER A 17 -5.98 3.20 2.28
C SER A 17 -5.07 2.23 3.03
N SER A 18 -5.46 0.95 3.14
CA SER A 18 -4.60 -0.08 3.75
C SER A 18 -3.31 -0.27 2.95
N THR A 19 -3.39 -0.29 1.62
CA THR A 19 -2.21 -0.36 0.73
C THR A 19 -1.28 0.83 0.93
N LYS A 20 -1.83 2.05 1.02
CA LYS A 20 -1.04 3.26 1.28
C LYS A 20 -0.40 3.26 2.66
N LEU A 21 -1.12 2.80 3.69
CA LEU A 21 -0.57 2.64 5.04
C LEU A 21 0.57 1.63 5.05
N CYS A 22 0.40 0.48 4.40
CA CYS A 22 1.43 -0.54 4.32
C CYS A 22 2.70 -0.02 3.64
N SER A 23 2.56 0.62 2.48
CA SER A 23 3.68 1.26 1.80
C SER A 23 4.41 2.26 2.71
N LYS A 24 3.65 3.09 3.45
CA LYS A 24 4.22 4.08 4.37
C LYS A 24 4.93 3.45 5.57
N ILE A 25 4.36 2.41 6.16
CA ILE A 25 4.79 1.84 7.44
C ILE A 25 5.90 0.82 7.23
N LEU A 26 5.76 -0.08 6.26
CA LEU A 26 6.72 -1.16 6.02
C LEU A 26 7.72 -0.87 4.93
N CYS A 27 7.36 -0.07 3.92
CA CYS A 27 8.18 0.11 2.72
C CYS A 27 8.68 1.54 2.54
N SER A 28 8.77 2.33 3.61
CA SER A 28 9.30 3.69 3.60
C SER A 28 8.64 4.64 2.57
N LYS A 29 7.42 4.33 2.12
CA LYS A 29 6.69 4.95 0.98
C LYS A 29 7.31 4.72 -0.42
N ASN A 30 8.31 3.86 -0.53
CA ASN A 30 9.10 3.63 -1.73
C ASN A 30 8.95 2.21 -2.29
N GLY A 31 7.91 1.50 -1.85
CA GLY A 31 7.57 0.19 -2.35
C GLY A 31 6.12 -0.14 -2.11
N ARG A 32 5.68 -1.22 -2.74
CA ARG A 32 4.36 -1.83 -2.50
C ARG A 32 4.51 -3.04 -1.62
N CYS A 33 3.53 -3.27 -0.76
CA CYS A 33 3.47 -4.48 0.03
C CYS A 33 2.97 -5.65 -0.82
N VAL A 34 3.60 -6.80 -0.65
CA VAL A 34 3.23 -8.07 -1.28
C VAL A 34 3.11 -9.13 -0.20
N ARG A 35 2.16 -10.07 -0.37
CA ARG A 35 1.96 -11.17 0.59
C ARG A 35 3.24 -11.98 0.77
N GLN A 36 3.52 -12.37 2.01
CA GLN A 36 4.54 -13.38 2.26
C GLN A 36 4.05 -14.77 1.82
N LYS A 37 4.97 -15.64 1.40
CA LYS A 37 4.63 -16.98 0.85
C LYS A 37 3.92 -17.87 1.87
N ASN A 38 4.20 -17.70 3.16
CA ASN A 38 3.56 -18.41 4.27
C ASN A 38 2.18 -17.83 4.65
N HIS A 39 1.76 -16.72 4.05
CA HIS A 39 0.46 -16.07 4.27
C HIS A 39 -0.29 -15.85 2.94
N PRO A 40 -0.61 -16.92 2.18
CA PRO A 40 -1.24 -16.79 0.87
C PRO A 40 -2.63 -16.13 0.92
N GLU A 41 -3.36 -16.28 2.03
CA GLU A 41 -4.71 -15.73 2.22
C GLU A 41 -4.74 -14.31 2.82
N ALA A 42 -3.59 -13.66 2.99
CA ALA A 42 -3.56 -12.33 3.61
C ALA A 42 -4.05 -11.22 2.66
N PHE A 43 -4.94 -10.35 3.14
CA PHE A 43 -5.45 -9.21 2.38
C PHE A 43 -5.12 -7.89 3.07
N LEU A 44 -4.73 -6.88 2.28
CA LEU A 44 -4.54 -5.51 2.75
C LEU A 44 -5.89 -4.82 2.94
N HIS A 45 -6.56 -5.16 4.03
CA HIS A 45 -7.77 -4.48 4.49
C HIS A 45 -7.44 -3.67 5.75
N LEU A 46 -8.14 -2.56 5.94
CA LEU A 46 -8.20 -1.83 7.18
C LEU A 46 -8.91 -2.68 8.23
N ASN A 47 -8.42 -2.62 9.47
CA ASN A 47 -9.12 -3.19 10.61
C ASN A 47 -10.32 -2.30 10.97
N SER A 48 -11.53 -2.84 10.95
CA SER A 48 -12.77 -2.13 11.32
C SER A 48 -12.80 -1.68 12.78
N ALA A 49 -11.99 -2.30 13.66
CA ALA A 49 -11.84 -1.85 15.05
C ALA A 49 -11.01 -0.54 15.16
N SER A 50 -10.18 -0.23 14.16
CA SER A 50 -9.26 0.92 14.19
C SER A 50 -9.65 2.03 13.21
N PHE A 51 -10.51 1.71 12.25
CA PHE A 51 -10.87 2.61 11.17
C PHE A 51 -12.38 2.61 10.89
N THR A 52 -12.91 3.78 10.55
CA THR A 52 -14.28 3.96 10.08
C THR A 52 -14.26 4.75 8.78
N ILE A 53 -14.94 4.22 7.75
CA ILE A 53 -15.13 4.92 6.48
C ILE A 53 -16.54 5.53 6.49
N LYS A 54 -16.62 6.84 6.26
CA LYS A 54 -17.90 7.56 6.18
C LYS A 54 -18.04 8.24 4.83
N LYS A 55 -19.25 8.23 4.27
CA LYS A 55 -19.57 9.03 3.10
C LYS A 55 -19.56 10.51 3.48
N ARG A 56 -19.09 11.38 2.60
CA ARG A 56 -19.22 12.83 2.81
C ARG A 56 -20.66 13.26 2.55
N ASN A 57 -21.17 14.15 3.41
CA ASN A 57 -22.54 14.64 3.30
C ASN A 57 -22.72 15.66 2.15
N VAL A 58 -21.70 16.48 1.90
CA VAL A 58 -21.81 17.67 1.03
C VAL A 58 -21.11 17.48 -0.32
N ALA A 59 -20.17 16.52 -0.43
CA ALA A 59 -19.36 16.32 -1.63
C ALA A 59 -19.27 14.83 -2.00
N PRO A 60 -18.99 14.50 -3.28
CA PRO A 60 -18.69 13.13 -3.67
C PRO A 60 -17.51 12.53 -2.88
N GLY A 61 -17.57 11.23 -2.64
CA GLY A 61 -16.51 10.45 -2.00
C GLY A 61 -16.66 10.24 -0.50
N PHE A 62 -15.58 9.77 0.10
CA PHE A 62 -15.55 9.25 1.47
C PHE A 62 -14.45 9.91 2.29
N ILE A 63 -14.54 9.76 3.60
CA ILE A 63 -13.51 10.10 4.59
C ILE A 63 -13.14 8.85 5.37
N LEU A 64 -11.86 8.74 5.69
CA LEU A 64 -11.33 7.71 6.58
C LEU A 64 -11.03 8.34 7.93
N ILE A 65 -11.60 7.78 8.99
CA ILE A 65 -11.40 8.22 10.37
C ILE A 65 -10.71 7.08 11.13
N GLY A 66 -9.75 7.42 11.97
CA GLY A 66 -9.03 6.46 12.81
C GLY A 66 -7.52 6.43 12.54
N GLN A 67 -6.84 5.52 13.22
CA GLN A 67 -5.39 5.37 13.15
C GLN A 67 -5.01 3.91 13.33
N MET A 68 -3.95 3.49 12.64
CA MET A 68 -3.48 2.12 12.70
C MET A 68 -2.85 1.81 14.06
N SER A 69 -3.37 0.79 14.74
CA SER A 69 -2.84 0.37 16.03
C SER A 69 -1.48 -0.32 15.90
N VAL A 70 -0.69 -0.37 16.98
CA VAL A 70 0.58 -1.11 17.00
C VAL A 70 0.35 -2.60 16.69
N LYS A 71 -0.77 -3.18 17.17
CA LYS A 71 -1.14 -4.56 16.89
C LYS A 71 -1.36 -4.80 15.39
N ASP A 72 -2.04 -3.87 14.71
CA ASP A 72 -2.24 -3.98 13.26
C ASP A 72 -0.92 -3.84 12.51
N GLN A 73 -0.01 -2.97 12.97
CA GLN A 73 1.31 -2.82 12.36
C GLN A 73 2.13 -4.11 12.47
N ILE A 74 2.12 -4.76 13.64
CA ILE A 74 2.78 -6.05 13.85
C ILE A 74 2.19 -7.12 12.93
N LYS A 75 0.86 -7.23 12.88
CA LYS A 75 0.18 -8.19 11.98
C LYS A 75 0.55 -7.94 10.52
N MET A 76 0.53 -6.68 10.10
CA MET A 76 0.91 -6.30 8.74
C MET A 76 2.36 -6.68 8.42
N ALA A 77 3.30 -6.49 9.35
CA ALA A 77 4.70 -6.90 9.19
C ALA A 77 4.89 -8.42 9.13
N GLN A 78 4.01 -9.20 9.77
CA GLN A 78 4.03 -10.67 9.72
C GLN A 78 3.49 -11.21 8.39
N GLU A 79 2.51 -10.55 7.80
CA GLU A 79 1.79 -11.05 6.61
C GLU A 79 2.36 -10.53 5.28
N PHE A 80 3.07 -9.39 5.30
CA PHE A 80 3.53 -8.70 4.10
C PHE A 80 5.03 -8.41 4.11
N THR A 81 5.61 -8.34 2.92
CA THR A 81 6.97 -7.85 2.65
C THR A 81 6.93 -6.79 1.56
N CYS A 82 8.06 -6.15 1.26
CA CYS A 82 8.13 -5.07 0.30
C CYS A 82 8.64 -5.52 -1.07
N GLN A 83 7.97 -5.07 -2.12
CA GLN A 83 8.52 -4.96 -3.46
C GLN A 83 8.81 -3.49 -3.74
N CYS A 84 10.09 -3.13 -3.77
CA CYS A 84 10.50 -1.74 -3.96
C CYS A 84 10.20 -1.25 -5.38
N TYR A 85 9.90 0.06 -5.47
CA TYR A 85 9.83 0.75 -6.73
C TYR A 85 11.24 0.97 -7.29
N ASP A 86 11.31 1.28 -8.59
CA ASP A 86 12.57 1.56 -9.27
C ASP A 86 13.36 2.66 -8.55
N GLY A 87 14.67 2.48 -8.44
CA GLY A 87 15.53 3.39 -7.70
C GLY A 87 15.55 3.17 -6.17
N TRP A 88 14.87 2.15 -5.63
CA TRP A 88 14.89 1.82 -4.20
C TRP A 88 15.26 0.35 -3.92
N LYS A 89 15.89 0.12 -2.77
CA LYS A 89 16.32 -1.19 -2.28
C LYS A 89 16.32 -1.24 -0.75
N GLY A 90 16.60 -2.42 -0.21
CA GLY A 90 16.53 -2.71 1.22
C GLY A 90 15.26 -3.48 1.56
N LEU A 91 15.21 -4.04 2.76
CA LEU A 91 14.07 -4.84 3.23
C LEU A 91 12.78 -4.00 3.31
N HIS A 92 12.93 -2.71 3.57
CA HIS A 92 11.87 -1.73 3.78
C HIS A 92 11.92 -0.58 2.75
N CYS A 93 12.59 -0.79 1.61
CA CYS A 93 12.79 0.20 0.55
C CYS A 93 13.33 1.55 1.08
N GLU A 94 14.20 1.47 2.09
CA GLU A 94 14.72 2.59 2.84
C GLU A 94 15.94 3.23 2.18
N ASN A 95 16.58 2.53 1.24
CA ASN A 95 17.81 2.97 0.60
C ASN A 95 17.57 3.25 -0.89
N LYS A 96 18.20 4.29 -1.43
CA LYS A 96 18.26 4.48 -2.88
C LYS A 96 19.14 3.41 -3.52
N SER A 97 18.65 2.83 -4.61
CA SER A 97 19.47 2.04 -5.52
C SER A 97 20.35 3.02 -6.29
N ILE A 98 21.66 2.97 -6.06
CA ILE A 98 22.62 3.69 -6.90
C ILE A 98 22.53 3.04 -8.28
N HIS A 99 21.81 3.68 -9.20
CA HIS A 99 22.00 3.43 -10.61
C HIS A 99 23.39 3.96 -10.95
N ASN A 100 24.39 3.09 -11.08
CA ASN A 100 25.55 3.46 -11.86
C ASN A 100 25.02 3.64 -13.29
N GLU A 101 25.00 4.88 -13.77
CA GLU A 101 24.77 5.23 -15.18
C GLU A 101 25.92 4.70 -16.04
N VAL A 102 26.07 3.38 -16.16
CA VAL A 102 27.01 2.76 -17.09
C VAL A 102 26.30 1.57 -17.74
N PHE A 103 26.25 1.60 -19.07
CA PHE A 103 25.55 0.71 -20.02
C PHE A 103 24.12 1.10 -20.38
N SER A 104 24.00 2.19 -21.13
CA SER A 104 23.16 2.18 -22.32
C SER A 104 24.07 1.84 -23.51
N PRO A 105 23.98 0.65 -24.14
CA PRO A 105 24.53 0.47 -25.47
C PRO A 105 23.66 1.28 -26.43
N GLN A 106 24.24 2.30 -27.04
CA GLN A 106 23.72 2.98 -28.21
C GLN A 106 23.43 1.93 -29.29
N PHE A 107 22.15 1.62 -29.53
CA PHE A 107 21.76 1.05 -30.82
C PHE A 107 21.84 2.21 -31.82
N HIS A 108 22.91 2.22 -32.61
CA HIS A 108 22.90 2.88 -33.91
C HIS A 108 22.04 2.01 -34.83
N ASP A 109 20.97 2.60 -35.35
CA ASP A 109 20.13 2.00 -36.37
C ASP A 109 20.97 1.74 -37.65
N ILE A 110 20.78 0.56 -38.24
CA ILE A 110 21.12 0.21 -39.63
C ILE A 110 19.95 0.62 -40.51
#